data_AF-A0A0Q5KPF0-F1
#
_entry.id   AF-A0A0Q5KPF0-F1
#
_cell.length_a   1.000
_cell.length_b   1.000
_cell.length_c   1.000
_cell.angle_alpha   90.00
_cell.angle_beta   90.00
_cell.angle_gamma   90.00
#
_symmetry.space_group_name_H-M   'P 1'
#
loop_
_entity.id
_entity.type
_entity.pdbx_description
1 polymer ?
#
loop_
_entity_poly.entity_id
_entity_poly.type
_entity_poly.pdbx_seq_one_letter_code
_entity_poly.pdbx_strand_id
1 'polypeptide(L)'
;MQTLGAKEFKEIDCDTFCGEGISKTGARCFVSVLKREEVVARLAATVKPFAGSGPWAEDYGQYHRSFRLSAAAEYTFGFGVSRVAYNGESFGGYPGIWGRYESNIV
;
A
#
# COMPACT_ATOMS: atom_id res chain seq x y z
N MET A 1 -8.04 -4.21 -18.42
CA MET A 1 -7.08 -4.25 -17.30
C MET A 1 -7.01 -2.84 -16.73
N GLN A 2 -7.70 -2.54 -15.62
CA GLN A 2 -7.61 -1.23 -14.97
C GLN A 2 -6.29 -1.17 -14.22
N THR A 3 -5.30 -0.55 -14.83
CA THR A 3 -4.05 -0.15 -14.17
C THR A 3 -4.42 0.81 -13.04
N LEU A 4 -3.86 0.64 -11.85
CA LEU A 4 -3.87 1.69 -10.81
C LEU A 4 -3.53 3.01 -11.51
N GLY A 5 -4.46 3.96 -11.56
CA GLY A 5 -4.31 5.16 -12.36
C GLY A 5 -3.08 5.93 -11.90
N ALA A 6 -2.04 6.02 -12.73
CA ALA A 6 -0.73 6.59 -12.34
C ALA A 6 -0.81 8.04 -11.80
N LYS A 7 -1.92 8.75 -11.97
CA LYS A 7 -2.15 10.08 -11.39
C LYS A 7 -2.58 10.05 -9.92
N GLU A 8 -3.26 8.99 -9.50
CA GLU A 8 -3.81 8.84 -8.14
C GLU A 8 -2.78 8.25 -7.18
N PHE A 9 -1.70 7.67 -7.69
CA PHE A 9 -0.64 7.00 -6.92
C PHE A 9 0.70 7.64 -7.26
N LYS A 10 1.52 7.89 -6.23
CA LYS A 10 2.89 8.37 -6.38
C LYS A 10 3.82 7.45 -5.61
N GLU A 11 4.84 6.92 -6.27
CA GLU A 11 5.90 6.16 -5.60
C GLU A 11 6.75 7.10 -4.73
N ILE A 12 7.13 6.61 -3.56
CA ILE A 12 7.91 7.31 -2.56
C ILE A 12 9.05 6.42 -2.08
N ASP A 13 10.05 7.04 -1.45
CA ASP A 13 11.20 6.32 -0.93
C ASP A 13 10.84 5.48 0.31
N CYS A 14 10.90 4.15 0.19
CA CYS A 14 10.53 3.27 1.28
C CYS A 14 11.39 3.46 2.54
N ASP A 15 12.70 3.65 2.39
CA ASP A 15 13.60 3.71 3.53
C ASP A 15 13.36 4.99 4.36
N THR A 16 13.03 6.09 3.68
CA THR A 16 12.67 7.37 4.30
C THR A 16 11.33 7.30 5.04
N PHE A 17 10.32 6.67 4.45
CA PHE A 17 8.93 6.80 4.94
C PHE A 17 8.40 5.59 5.70
N CYS A 18 8.95 4.40 5.47
CA CYS A 18 8.46 3.13 6.00
C CYS A 18 9.49 2.39 6.85
N GLY A 19 10.72 2.93 6.97
CA GLY A 19 11.78 2.43 7.85
C GLY A 19 13.02 1.99 7.08
N GLU A 20 14.19 2.22 7.69
CA GLU A 20 15.48 1.93 7.06
C GLU A 20 15.61 0.43 6.68
N GLY A 21 15.94 0.16 5.42
CA GLY A 21 16.19 -1.19 4.91
C GLY A 21 14.96 -1.89 4.33
N ILE A 22 13.78 -1.27 4.40
CA ILE A 22 12.57 -1.79 3.74
C ILE A 22 12.79 -1.97 2.24
N SER A 23 13.51 -1.06 1.58
CA SER A 23 13.81 -1.15 0.13
C SER A 23 14.53 -2.45 -0.25
N LYS A 24 15.31 -3.04 0.67
CA LYS A 24 16.07 -4.28 0.46
C LYS A 24 15.20 -5.54 0.54
N THR A 25 13.96 -5.43 1.03
CA THR A 25 13.01 -6.54 1.13
C THR A 25 12.25 -6.81 -0.17
N GLY A 26 12.42 -5.95 -1.19
CA GLY A 26 11.62 -5.97 -2.42
C GLY A 26 10.30 -5.20 -2.30
N ALA A 27 10.03 -4.56 -1.15
CA ALA A 27 8.88 -3.69 -0.97
C ALA A 27 8.94 -2.44 -1.86
N ARG A 28 7.77 -1.92 -2.23
CA ARG A 28 7.63 -0.66 -2.95
C ARG A 28 6.57 0.19 -2.28
N CYS A 29 6.88 1.45 -2.05
CA CYS A 29 6.07 2.32 -1.22
C CYS A 29 5.41 3.40 -2.07
N PHE A 30 4.12 3.61 -1.85
CA PHE A 30 3.32 4.57 -2.61
C PHE A 30 2.44 5.39 -1.68
N VAL A 31 2.12 6.60 -2.11
CA VAL A 31 1.04 7.40 -1.52
C VAL A 31 -0.06 7.60 -2.54
N SER A 32 -1.31 7.71 -2.05
CA SER A 32 -2.47 7.94 -2.89
C SER A 32 -3.38 9.02 -2.34
N VAL A 33 -3.96 9.82 -3.24
CA VAL A 33 -5.01 10.79 -2.92
C VAL A 33 -6.34 10.11 -2.59
N LEU A 34 -6.45 8.82 -2.88
CA LEU A 34 -7.64 8.02 -2.58
C LEU A 34 -7.66 7.61 -1.12
N LYS A 35 -8.87 7.49 -0.57
CA LYS A 35 -9.08 6.97 0.78
C LYS A 35 -8.59 5.53 0.90
N ARG A 36 -8.15 5.18 2.11
CA ARG A 36 -7.58 3.86 2.43
C ARG A 36 -8.50 2.73 1.98
N GLU A 37 -9.80 2.86 2.24
CA GLU A 37 -10.82 1.86 1.90
C GLU A 37 -11.02 1.72 0.38
N GLU A 38 -10.91 2.82 -0.38
CA GLU A 38 -10.97 2.80 -1.85
C GLU A 38 -9.73 2.12 -2.45
N VAL A 39 -8.55 2.39 -1.90
CA VAL A 39 -7.31 1.72 -2.30
C VAL A 39 -7.40 0.21 -2.07
N VAL A 40 -7.84 -0.21 -0.88
CA VAL A 40 -8.04 -1.64 -0.55
C VAL A 40 -9.00 -2.31 -1.53
N ALA A 41 -10.14 -1.66 -1.85
CA ALA A 41 -11.10 -2.20 -2.81
C ALA A 41 -10.49 -2.38 -4.21
N ARG A 42 -9.72 -1.38 -4.68
CA ARG A 42 -9.04 -1.44 -5.99
C ARG A 42 -7.95 -2.51 -6.03
N LEU A 43 -7.13 -2.63 -4.98
CA LEU A 43 -6.12 -3.68 -4.87
C LEU A 43 -6.76 -5.07 -4.83
N ALA A 44 -7.81 -5.26 -4.03
CA ALA A 44 -8.53 -6.53 -3.96
C ALA A 44 -9.10 -6.95 -5.33
N ALA A 45 -9.70 -6.01 -6.08
CA ALA A 45 -10.21 -6.28 -7.42
C ALA A 45 -9.09 -6.60 -8.43
N THR A 46 -7.97 -5.88 -8.35
CA THR A 46 -6.83 -6.04 -9.27
C THR A 46 -6.09 -7.36 -9.06
N VAL A 47 -5.96 -7.79 -7.81
CA VAL A 47 -5.22 -8.98 -7.41
C VAL A 47 -6.04 -10.26 -7.59
N LYS A 48 -7.38 -10.18 -7.50
CA LYS A 48 -8.31 -11.33 -7.58
C LYS A 48 -8.01 -12.36 -8.69
N PRO A 49 -7.62 -11.97 -9.92
CA PRO A 49 -7.29 -12.94 -10.97
C PRO A 49 -6.02 -13.76 -10.69
N PHE A 50 -5.10 -13.22 -9.88
CA PHE A 50 -3.76 -13.77 -9.65
C PHE A 50 -3.60 -14.42 -8.28
N ALA A 51 -4.39 -13.98 -7.30
CA ALA A 51 -4.44 -14.56 -5.97
C ALA A 51 -5.88 -14.45 -5.43
N GLY A 52 -6.36 -15.50 -4.78
CA GLY A 52 -7.77 -15.63 -4.38
C GLY A 52 -8.31 -14.52 -3.46
N SER A 53 -9.63 -14.52 -3.25
CA SER A 53 -10.32 -13.58 -2.35
C SER A 53 -10.18 -13.95 -0.87
N GLY A 54 -10.44 -12.98 0.02
CA GLY A 54 -10.33 -13.16 1.47
C GLY A 54 -10.37 -11.81 2.22
N PRO A 55 -10.53 -11.84 3.55
CA PRO A 55 -10.60 -10.63 4.34
C PRO A 55 -9.23 -9.94 4.44
N TRP A 56 -9.25 -8.61 4.48
CA TRP A 56 -8.12 -7.81 4.92
C TRP A 56 -8.16 -7.69 6.44
N ALA A 57 -7.03 -7.81 7.10
CA ALA A 57 -6.94 -7.55 8.54
C ALA A 57 -6.72 -6.06 8.77
N GLU A 58 -7.35 -5.49 9.80
CA GLU A 58 -7.05 -4.13 10.26
C GLU A 58 -6.24 -4.23 11.55
N ASP A 59 -5.07 -3.61 11.56
CA ASP A 59 -4.22 -3.54 12.74
C ASP A 59 -3.58 -2.15 12.84
N TYR A 60 -3.68 -1.52 14.02
CA TYR A 60 -3.18 -0.17 14.30
C TYR A 60 -3.43 0.87 13.20
N GLY A 61 -4.61 0.85 12.56
CA GLY A 61 -4.96 1.81 11.50
C GLY A 61 -4.35 1.50 10.12
N GLN A 62 -3.79 0.31 9.93
CA GLN A 62 -3.37 -0.23 8.64
C GLN A 62 -4.23 -1.44 8.26
N TYR A 63 -4.76 -1.45 7.03
CA TYR A 63 -5.26 -2.69 6.43
C TYR A 63 -4.10 -3.45 5.83
N HIS A 64 -3.93 -4.72 6.18
CA HIS A 64 -2.90 -5.56 5.59
C HIS A 64 -3.44 -6.91 5.15
N ARG A 65 -2.83 -7.45 4.09
CA ARG A 65 -3.14 -8.79 3.61
C ARG A 65 -1.98 -9.38 2.82
N SER A 66 -1.69 -10.65 3.09
CA SER A 66 -0.77 -11.48 2.30
C SER A 66 -1.54 -12.42 1.38
N PHE A 67 -0.95 -12.69 0.23
CA PHE A 67 -1.50 -13.45 -0.88
C PHE A 67 -0.47 -14.49 -1.34
N ARG A 68 -0.93 -15.67 -1.76
CA ARG A 68 -0.14 -16.63 -2.54
C ARG A 68 -0.56 -16.55 -4.00
N LEU A 69 0.41 -16.59 -4.92
CA LEU A 69 0.11 -16.58 -6.35
C LEU A 69 -0.54 -17.91 -6.76
N SER A 70 -1.67 -17.84 -7.47
CA SER A 70 -2.39 -19.03 -7.94
C SER A 70 -1.56 -19.89 -8.90
N ALA A 71 -0.69 -19.25 -9.70
CA ALA A 71 0.16 -19.94 -10.68
C ALA A 71 1.50 -20.44 -10.09
N ALA A 72 1.87 -20.00 -8.87
CA ALA A 72 3.12 -20.36 -8.22
C ALA A 72 2.97 -20.16 -6.70
N ALA A 73 2.36 -21.14 -6.02
CA ALA A 73 1.90 -21.03 -4.64
C ALA A 73 3.04 -20.92 -3.60
N GLU A 74 4.27 -21.20 -4.01
CA GLU A 74 5.50 -20.98 -3.23
C GLU A 74 5.85 -19.49 -3.08
N TYR A 75 5.31 -18.63 -3.94
CA TYR A 75 5.53 -17.19 -3.86
C TYR A 75 4.40 -16.50 -3.10
N THR A 76 4.80 -15.62 -2.18
CA THR A 76 3.91 -14.76 -1.41
C THR A 76 4.22 -13.30 -1.64
N PHE A 77 3.17 -12.48 -1.67
CA PHE A 77 3.27 -11.03 -1.67
C PHE A 77 2.18 -10.47 -0.75
N GLY A 78 2.31 -9.21 -0.35
CA GLY A 78 1.32 -8.57 0.51
C GLY A 78 1.20 -7.10 0.22
N PHE A 79 0.20 -6.49 0.85
CA PHE A 79 0.04 -5.05 0.88
C PHE A 79 -0.26 -4.62 2.31
N GLY A 80 0.27 -3.48 2.71
CA GLY A 80 -0.18 -2.69 3.85
C GLY A 80 -0.69 -1.34 3.35
N VAL A 81 -1.91 -0.97 3.73
CA VAL A 81 -2.54 0.31 3.37
C VAL A 81 -2.95 1.05 4.64
N SER A 82 -2.29 2.15 4.94
CA SER A 82 -2.58 3.00 6.10
C SER A 82 -2.98 4.41 5.66
N ARG A 83 -3.46 5.23 6.60
CA ARG A 83 -3.71 6.66 6.35
C ARG A 83 -2.43 7.45 6.55
N VAL A 84 -2.10 8.36 5.63
CA VAL A 84 -0.94 9.27 5.77
C VAL A 84 -1.06 10.09 7.04
N ALA A 85 -2.25 10.63 7.32
CA ALA A 85 -2.52 11.50 8.47
C ALA A 85 -2.28 10.85 9.84
N TYR A 86 -2.20 9.51 9.92
CA TYR A 86 -1.94 8.79 11.18
C TYR A 86 -0.48 8.36 11.33
N ASN A 87 0.37 8.70 10.35
CA ASN A 87 1.80 8.46 10.43
C ASN A 87 2.58 9.79 10.39
N GLY A 88 2.32 10.62 11.40
CA GLY A 88 2.89 11.96 11.53
C GLY A 88 4.41 11.98 11.69
N GLU A 89 4.97 10.94 12.30
CA GLU A 89 6.43 10.81 12.44
C GLU A 89 7.12 10.62 11.08
N SER A 90 6.55 9.79 10.21
CA SER A 90 7.10 9.59 8.85
C SER A 90 6.80 10.75 7.91
N PHE A 91 5.61 11.33 7.96
CA PHE A 91 5.14 12.25 6.90
C PHE A 91 5.06 13.72 7.32
N GLY A 92 4.99 14.05 8.61
CA GLY A 92 4.76 15.41 9.08
C GLY A 92 5.82 16.43 8.63
N GLY A 93 7.07 15.98 8.44
CA GLY A 93 8.17 16.80 7.89
C GLY A 93 8.13 17.01 6.38
N TYR A 94 7.17 16.39 5.67
CA TYR A 94 7.12 16.35 4.21
C TYR A 94 5.83 16.97 3.67
N PRO A 95 5.73 18.31 3.56
CA PRO A 95 4.51 19.00 3.13
C PRO A 95 4.11 18.74 1.66
N GLY A 96 5.01 18.15 0.87
CA GLY A 96 4.69 17.63 -0.46
C GLY A 96 3.87 16.35 -0.45
N ILE A 97 3.73 15.70 0.73
CA ILE A 97 2.95 14.48 0.94
C ILE A 97 1.86 14.73 2.00
N TRP A 98 2.25 15.26 3.17
CA TRP A 98 1.34 15.54 4.27
C TRP A 98 0.23 16.52 3.87
N GLY A 99 -1.03 16.13 4.13
CA GLY A 99 -2.21 16.91 3.76
C GLY A 99 -2.53 16.95 2.26
N ARG A 100 -1.75 16.25 1.40
CA ARG A 100 -2.01 16.13 -0.04
C ARG A 100 -2.43 14.73 -0.47
N TYR A 101 -2.01 13.72 0.29
CA TYR A 101 -2.35 12.32 0.05
C TYR A 101 -3.05 11.75 1.28
N GLU A 102 -3.97 10.83 1.04
CA GLU A 102 -4.84 10.22 2.05
C GLU A 102 -4.26 8.89 2.55
N SER A 103 -3.68 8.10 1.64
CA SER A 103 -3.23 6.74 1.92
C SER A 103 -1.74 6.53 1.67
N ASN A 104 -1.10 5.74 2.53
CA ASN A 104 0.23 5.17 2.34
C ASN A 104 0.09 3.68 2.08
N ILE A 105 0.88 3.14 1.15
CA ILE A 105 0.81 1.78 0.64
C ILE A 105 2.23 1.21 0.65
N VAL A 106 2.39 0.01 1.19
CA VAL A 106 3.65 -0.77 1.21
C VAL A 106 3.39 -2.16 0.66
#